data_AF-A0A830D551-F1
#
_entry.id   AF-A0A830D551-F1
#
_cell.length_a   1.000
_cell.length_b   1.000
_cell.length_c   1.000
_cell.angle_alpha   90.00
_cell.angle_beta   90.00
_cell.angle_gamma   90.00
#
_symmetry.space_group_name_H-M   'P 1'
#
loop_
_entity.id
_entity.type
_entity.pdbx_description
1 polymer ?
#
loop_
_entity_poly.entity_id
_entity_poly.type
_entity_poly.pdbx_seq_one_letter_code
_entity_poly.pdbx_strand_id
1 'polypeptide(L)'
;MFWKDGEPFRIIGGDLHYFRVHPEYWEDRLMRAKALGLNTIQTYVPWNLHEPRQGHLVFEGIADIISFLELCKKLDLLVMLRAGPYICGEWDLGGFPAWLLAEEPAIRLRSSDPAFIDLVEKWWDVLLPKVSPFLYSNGGPIIMVQVENEFGSYGDDKAYLHYLVKLARKHLGDDIILYTTDGGTRETLEKGTIHGDAVFSALRRVIAKYVTEPLASVPPDNEKIAYGRIKLDRLSFLFDTIGLKDPIDADESENPISMEAIGQMFGFVLYASDYTPKGNGSVLFIPKVENMGRLNYGPYMFDRKGILSPVYLDEQPLYKWKMLPVSFQNLSDARKINPIVRNATREFLKGSARKQLKDKKLNFEPAFYAGQFNIDIVRDTYLSFRGWSKGVAFVNEINIGRFWPSIGPQCNLYVPAPILRQGDNTLVILELESPNPDLYVTSVDHGHVNLVLAREHSLFPDASRVAIRHRRRWDN
;
A
#
# COMPACT_ATOMS: atom_id res chain seq x y z
N MET A 1 -20.48 -17.03 -24.27
CA MET A 1 -19.35 -17.17 -25.21
C MET A 1 -19.15 -15.79 -25.83
N PHE A 2 -17.94 -15.25 -25.81
CA PHE A 2 -17.68 -13.92 -26.38
C PHE A 2 -17.43 -14.06 -27.88
N TRP A 3 -17.54 -12.94 -28.60
CA TRP A 3 -17.17 -12.84 -30.00
C TRP A 3 -16.16 -11.71 -30.15
N LYS A 4 -15.07 -11.95 -30.86
CA LYS A 4 -14.02 -10.96 -31.14
C LYS A 4 -13.74 -11.01 -32.64
N ASP A 5 -13.85 -9.86 -33.30
CA ASP A 5 -13.64 -9.71 -34.75
C ASP A 5 -14.44 -10.70 -35.62
N GLY A 6 -15.67 -11.01 -35.20
CA GLY A 6 -16.55 -11.95 -35.90
C GLY A 6 -16.35 -13.43 -35.57
N GLU A 7 -15.37 -13.77 -34.72
CA GLU A 7 -15.04 -15.15 -34.36
C GLU A 7 -15.37 -15.47 -32.89
N PRO A 8 -15.76 -16.73 -32.57
CA PRO A 8 -15.95 -17.16 -31.18
C PRO A 8 -14.66 -16.99 -30.37
N PHE A 9 -14.76 -16.25 -29.26
CA PHE A 9 -13.62 -15.90 -28.42
C PHE A 9 -13.83 -16.35 -26.98
N ARG A 10 -12.73 -16.81 -26.36
CA ARG A 10 -12.67 -17.19 -24.96
C ARG A 10 -11.59 -16.40 -24.24
N ILE A 11 -12.02 -15.66 -23.22
CA ILE A 11 -11.12 -14.95 -22.33
C ILE A 11 -10.46 -15.96 -21.39
N ILE A 12 -9.13 -15.96 -21.38
CA ILE A 12 -8.26 -16.70 -20.46
C ILE A 12 -7.45 -15.64 -19.71
N GLY A 13 -8.05 -15.16 -18.62
CA GLY A 13 -7.56 -14.02 -17.85
C GLY A 13 -6.66 -14.40 -16.67
N GLY A 14 -5.64 -13.59 -16.42
CA GLY A 14 -4.85 -13.61 -15.17
C GLY A 14 -4.68 -12.21 -14.58
N ASP A 15 -4.76 -12.10 -13.25
CA ASP A 15 -4.56 -10.85 -12.54
C ASP A 15 -3.07 -10.50 -12.45
N LEU A 16 -2.70 -9.33 -12.97
CA LEU A 16 -1.37 -8.73 -12.82
C LEU A 16 -1.53 -7.23 -12.56
N HIS A 17 -1.12 -6.78 -11.39
CA HIS A 17 -1.32 -5.41 -10.94
C HIS A 17 -0.04 -4.60 -11.13
N TYR A 18 -0.05 -3.61 -12.03
CA TYR A 18 1.13 -2.77 -12.33
C TYR A 18 1.70 -2.09 -11.08
N PHE A 19 0.82 -1.68 -10.16
CA PHE A 19 1.17 -1.04 -8.89
C PHE A 19 1.81 -1.96 -7.83
N ARG A 20 1.96 -3.26 -8.12
CA ARG A 20 2.61 -4.26 -7.25
C ARG A 20 3.90 -4.81 -7.81
N VAL A 21 4.28 -4.41 -9.02
CA VAL A 21 5.49 -4.88 -9.71
C VAL A 21 6.28 -3.66 -10.15
N HIS A 22 7.58 -3.63 -9.88
CA HIS A 22 8.44 -2.54 -10.35
C HIS A 22 8.34 -2.41 -11.90
N PRO A 23 8.28 -1.19 -12.47
CA PRO A 23 8.05 -0.99 -13.91
C PRO A 23 8.99 -1.76 -14.83
N GLU A 24 10.28 -1.82 -14.49
CA GLU A 24 11.28 -2.58 -15.24
C GLU A 24 11.01 -4.09 -15.32
N TYR A 25 10.09 -4.61 -14.50
CA TYR A 25 9.66 -6.01 -14.53
C TYR A 25 8.30 -6.24 -15.16
N TRP A 26 7.56 -5.20 -15.57
CA TRP A 26 6.26 -5.41 -16.22
C TRP A 26 6.37 -6.28 -17.46
N GLU A 27 7.36 -6.06 -18.33
CA GLU A 27 7.53 -6.82 -19.58
C GLU A 27 7.80 -8.30 -19.29
N ASP A 28 8.71 -8.60 -18.36
CA ASP A 28 8.97 -9.98 -17.94
C ASP A 28 7.69 -10.67 -17.40
N ARG A 29 6.92 -10.00 -16.52
CA ARG A 29 5.72 -10.62 -15.94
C ARG A 29 4.63 -10.85 -16.98
N LEU A 30 4.47 -9.92 -17.93
CA LEU A 30 3.53 -10.05 -19.04
C LEU A 30 3.95 -11.15 -20.02
N MET A 31 5.24 -11.27 -20.35
CA MET A 31 5.74 -12.36 -21.18
C MET A 31 5.53 -13.73 -20.53
N ARG A 32 5.73 -13.85 -19.21
CA ARG A 32 5.41 -15.09 -18.47
C ARG A 32 3.92 -15.40 -18.47
N ALA A 33 3.07 -14.39 -18.30
CA ALA A 33 1.63 -14.55 -18.41
C ALA A 33 1.23 -15.08 -19.80
N LYS A 34 1.81 -14.52 -20.86
CA LYS A 34 1.62 -15.01 -22.23
C LYS A 34 2.11 -16.44 -22.42
N ALA A 35 3.30 -16.77 -21.89
CA ALA A 35 3.86 -18.12 -21.94
C ALA A 35 3.03 -19.16 -21.15
N LEU A 36 2.32 -18.74 -20.11
CA LEU A 36 1.34 -19.58 -19.39
C LEU A 36 0.08 -19.89 -20.24
N GLY A 37 -0.11 -19.19 -21.36
CA GLY A 37 -1.28 -19.30 -22.23
C GLY A 37 -2.40 -18.32 -21.90
N LEU A 38 -2.09 -17.27 -21.12
CA LEU A 38 -3.04 -16.18 -20.90
C LEU A 38 -3.12 -15.34 -22.18
N ASN A 39 -4.35 -15.02 -22.60
CA ASN A 39 -4.60 -14.09 -23.70
C ASN A 39 -5.10 -12.73 -23.21
N THR A 40 -5.39 -12.61 -21.92
CA THR A 40 -5.96 -11.42 -21.30
C THR A 40 -5.34 -11.18 -19.92
N ILE A 41 -5.02 -9.93 -19.63
CA ILE A 41 -4.56 -9.46 -18.32
C ILE A 41 -5.69 -8.70 -17.64
N GLN A 42 -5.90 -8.96 -16.36
CA GLN A 42 -6.79 -8.19 -15.51
C GLN A 42 -5.99 -7.33 -14.54
N THR A 43 -6.28 -6.03 -14.49
CA THR A 43 -5.65 -5.13 -13.52
C THR A 43 -6.66 -4.19 -12.88
N TYR A 44 -6.47 -3.90 -11.60
CA TYR A 44 -7.16 -2.81 -10.91
C TYR A 44 -6.49 -1.46 -11.19
N VAL A 45 -7.20 -0.38 -10.88
CA VAL A 45 -6.67 0.99 -10.81
C VAL A 45 -6.89 1.56 -9.40
N PRO A 46 -5.86 1.58 -8.52
CA PRO A 46 -5.99 2.11 -7.17
C PRO A 46 -6.01 3.65 -7.19
N TRP A 47 -7.18 4.24 -6.95
CA TRP A 47 -7.35 5.70 -6.93
C TRP A 47 -6.36 6.38 -5.98
N ASN A 48 -6.12 5.84 -4.79
CA ASN A 48 -5.16 6.40 -3.82
C ASN A 48 -3.70 6.47 -4.27
N LEU A 49 -3.29 5.65 -5.24
CA LEU A 49 -1.96 5.75 -5.83
C LEU A 49 -1.88 6.94 -6.78
N HIS A 50 -2.98 7.18 -7.51
CA HIS A 50 -3.08 8.21 -8.53
C HIS A 50 -3.51 9.57 -7.99
N GLU A 51 -4.15 9.63 -6.82
CA GLU A 51 -4.51 10.86 -6.13
C GLU A 51 -4.19 10.75 -4.62
N PRO A 52 -2.89 10.63 -4.25
CA PRO A 52 -2.47 10.44 -2.86
C PRO A 52 -2.83 11.63 -1.95
N ARG A 53 -3.04 12.82 -2.55
CA ARG A 53 -3.62 14.01 -1.93
C ARG A 53 -4.65 14.58 -2.90
N GLN A 54 -5.73 15.15 -2.36
CA GLN A 54 -6.79 15.72 -3.17
C GLN A 54 -6.23 16.74 -4.18
N GLY A 55 -6.57 16.58 -5.46
CA GLY A 55 -6.09 17.38 -6.59
C GLY A 55 -4.66 17.10 -7.04
N HIS A 56 -3.88 16.26 -6.35
CA HIS A 56 -2.51 15.92 -6.74
C HIS A 56 -2.49 14.59 -7.50
N LEU A 57 -2.51 14.68 -8.83
CA LEU A 57 -2.56 13.52 -9.71
C LEU A 57 -1.17 12.95 -10.04
N VAL A 58 -1.06 11.61 -10.03
CA VAL A 58 0.19 10.87 -10.28
C VAL A 58 -0.06 9.77 -11.33
N PHE A 59 0.73 9.78 -12.41
CA PHE A 59 0.71 8.78 -13.48
C PHE A 59 2.13 8.42 -13.96
N GLU A 60 3.13 8.55 -13.08
CA GLU A 60 4.53 8.28 -13.39
C GLU A 60 5.07 7.10 -12.58
N GLY A 61 6.18 6.52 -13.03
CA GLY A 61 6.87 5.45 -12.32
C GLY A 61 5.97 4.22 -12.15
N ILE A 62 5.81 3.74 -10.91
CA ILE A 62 4.95 2.58 -10.62
C ILE A 62 3.45 2.87 -10.83
N ALA A 63 3.05 4.14 -10.92
CA ALA A 63 1.69 4.57 -11.21
C ALA A 63 1.45 4.80 -12.71
N ASP A 64 2.42 4.51 -13.60
CA ASP A 64 2.26 4.70 -15.04
C ASP A 64 1.47 3.57 -15.69
N ILE A 65 0.15 3.62 -15.53
CA ILE A 65 -0.79 2.69 -16.16
C ILE A 65 -0.74 2.79 -17.69
N ILE A 66 -0.36 3.94 -18.26
CA ILE A 66 -0.36 4.16 -19.70
C ILE A 66 0.73 3.30 -20.34
N SER A 67 1.96 3.41 -19.84
CA SER A 67 3.07 2.56 -20.27
C SER A 67 2.77 1.07 -20.06
N PHE A 68 2.07 0.71 -18.98
CA PHE A 68 1.64 -0.68 -18.75
C PHE A 68 0.65 -1.18 -19.81
N LEU A 69 -0.34 -0.37 -20.19
CA LEU A 69 -1.32 -0.71 -21.23
C LEU A 69 -0.67 -0.76 -22.63
N GLU A 70 0.25 0.15 -22.93
CA GLU A 70 1.05 0.12 -24.16
C GLU A 70 1.85 -1.18 -24.27
N LEU A 71 2.41 -1.64 -23.15
CA LEU A 71 3.15 -2.88 -23.09
C LEU A 71 2.27 -4.12 -23.28
N CYS A 72 1.07 -4.15 -22.68
CA CYS A 72 0.07 -5.18 -22.97
C CYS A 72 -0.26 -5.23 -24.47
N LYS A 73 -0.49 -4.06 -25.09
CA LYS A 73 -0.73 -3.96 -26.54
C LYS A 73 0.45 -4.47 -27.37
N LYS A 74 1.67 -4.04 -27.05
CA LYS A 74 2.91 -4.48 -27.72
C LYS A 74 3.07 -5.99 -27.67
N LEU A 75 2.71 -6.61 -26.53
CA LEU A 75 2.80 -8.04 -26.32
C LEU A 75 1.56 -8.81 -26.78
N ASP A 76 0.60 -8.16 -27.44
CA ASP A 76 -0.64 -8.77 -27.91
C ASP A 76 -1.38 -9.51 -26.78
N LEU A 77 -1.51 -8.83 -25.64
CA LEU A 77 -2.33 -9.24 -24.52
C LEU A 77 -3.51 -8.28 -24.40
N LEU A 78 -4.73 -8.82 -24.41
CA LEU A 78 -5.94 -8.06 -24.16
C LEU A 78 -5.99 -7.65 -22.68
N VAL A 79 -6.82 -6.66 -22.36
CA VAL A 79 -6.95 -6.14 -20.99
C VAL A 79 -8.42 -6.11 -20.57
N MET A 80 -8.68 -6.66 -19.38
CA MET A 80 -9.89 -6.40 -18.61
C MET A 80 -9.53 -5.39 -17.52
N LEU A 81 -9.95 -4.13 -17.73
CA LEU A 81 -9.62 -3.06 -16.80
C LEU A 81 -10.66 -3.03 -15.68
N ARG A 82 -10.22 -3.06 -14.42
CA ARG A 82 -11.12 -2.87 -13.27
C ARG A 82 -10.92 -1.48 -12.69
N ALA A 83 -11.72 -0.55 -13.17
CA ALA A 83 -11.49 0.90 -12.99
C ALA A 83 -11.86 1.43 -11.58
N GLY A 84 -12.53 0.62 -10.75
CA GLY A 84 -12.94 0.99 -9.40
C GLY A 84 -14.33 1.65 -9.35
N PRO A 85 -14.53 2.75 -8.60
CA PRO A 85 -13.52 3.52 -7.86
C PRO A 85 -13.00 2.78 -6.62
N TYR A 86 -13.78 1.83 -6.11
CA TYR A 86 -13.34 0.84 -5.11
C TYR A 86 -12.85 -0.43 -5.80
N ILE A 87 -11.71 -0.97 -5.34
CA ILE A 87 -11.08 -2.15 -5.93
C ILE A 87 -10.88 -3.31 -4.95
N CYS A 88 -11.13 -3.12 -3.65
CA CYS A 88 -10.72 -4.10 -2.63
C CYS A 88 -9.22 -4.43 -2.80
N GLY A 89 -8.92 -5.66 -3.25
CA GLY A 89 -7.64 -6.08 -3.77
C GLY A 89 -6.56 -6.26 -2.72
N GLU A 90 -6.92 -6.34 -1.43
CA GLU A 90 -5.97 -6.35 -0.30
C GLU A 90 -5.01 -5.15 -0.37
N TRP A 91 -5.55 -3.99 -0.73
CA TRP A 91 -4.84 -2.73 -0.87
C TRP A 91 -5.45 -1.69 0.08
N ASP A 92 -4.64 -0.74 0.58
CA ASP A 92 -5.08 0.21 1.61
C ASP A 92 -6.41 0.89 1.22
N LEU A 93 -7.37 0.83 2.15
CA LEU A 93 -8.74 1.37 1.99
C LEU A 93 -9.45 0.89 0.70
N GLY A 94 -9.09 -0.28 0.19
CA GLY A 94 -9.66 -0.83 -1.04
C GLY A 94 -9.39 0.04 -2.27
N GLY A 95 -8.28 0.80 -2.27
CA GLY A 95 -7.92 1.73 -3.35
C GLY A 95 -8.47 3.12 -3.20
N PHE A 96 -9.33 3.40 -2.23
CA PHE A 96 -9.78 4.76 -1.96
C PHE A 96 -8.67 5.63 -1.37
N PRO A 97 -8.55 6.90 -1.77
CA PRO A 97 -7.68 7.84 -1.10
C PRO A 97 -8.15 8.07 0.34
N ALA A 98 -7.24 7.99 1.30
CA ALA A 98 -7.58 8.14 2.70
C ALA A 98 -8.07 9.55 3.08
N TRP A 99 -7.78 10.57 2.26
CA TRP A 99 -8.30 11.91 2.47
C TRP A 99 -9.82 11.96 2.36
N LEU A 100 -10.47 10.99 1.72
CA LEU A 100 -11.92 10.82 1.74
C LEU A 100 -12.48 10.65 3.16
N LEU A 101 -11.69 10.09 4.08
CA LEU A 101 -12.10 9.91 5.47
C LEU A 101 -12.04 11.21 6.27
N ALA A 102 -11.37 12.26 5.77
CA ALA A 102 -11.26 13.56 6.43
C ALA A 102 -12.39 14.53 6.05
N GLU A 103 -13.23 14.18 5.07
CA GLU A 103 -14.37 15.00 4.65
C GLU A 103 -15.38 15.17 5.80
N GLU A 104 -15.90 16.39 5.94
CA GLU A 104 -16.88 16.77 6.95
C GLU A 104 -18.04 17.55 6.29
N PRO A 105 -19.31 17.10 6.42
CA PRO A 105 -19.75 15.91 7.15
C PRO A 105 -19.21 14.61 6.53
N ALA A 106 -19.04 13.59 7.37
CA ALA A 106 -18.51 12.29 6.96
C ALA A 106 -19.31 11.69 5.78
N ILE A 107 -18.61 11.42 4.68
CA ILE A 107 -19.20 10.85 3.47
C ILE A 107 -19.49 9.35 3.63
N ARG A 108 -20.59 8.88 3.03
CA ARG A 108 -20.90 7.46 2.94
C ARG A 108 -20.26 6.86 1.69
N LEU A 109 -19.11 6.21 1.90
CA LEU A 109 -18.39 5.49 0.84
C LEU A 109 -19.29 4.46 0.13
N ARG A 110 -19.04 4.27 -1.17
CA ARG A 110 -19.73 3.27 -2.02
C ARG A 110 -21.26 3.38 -1.94
N SER A 111 -21.77 4.60 -2.09
CA SER A 111 -23.21 4.88 -2.05
C SER A 111 -23.59 6.08 -2.92
N SER A 112 -24.88 6.39 -2.99
CA SER A 112 -25.43 7.55 -3.69
C SER A 112 -25.30 8.86 -2.90
N ASP A 113 -24.46 8.90 -1.86
CA ASP A 113 -24.11 10.14 -1.16
C ASP A 113 -23.58 11.17 -2.18
N PRO A 114 -24.22 12.35 -2.33
CA PRO A 114 -23.81 13.34 -3.31
C PRO A 114 -22.34 13.78 -3.19
N ALA A 115 -21.83 13.93 -1.96
CA ALA A 115 -20.45 14.34 -1.76
C ALA A 115 -19.47 13.24 -2.20
N PHE A 116 -19.80 11.97 -1.95
CA PHE A 116 -19.00 10.85 -2.44
C PHE A 116 -19.06 10.73 -3.97
N ILE A 117 -20.24 10.84 -4.56
CA ILE A 117 -20.45 10.80 -6.01
C ILE A 117 -19.66 11.91 -6.72
N ASP A 118 -19.70 13.14 -6.20
CA ASP A 118 -18.96 14.27 -6.78
C ASP A 118 -17.45 14.03 -6.80
N LEU A 119 -16.91 13.37 -5.76
CA LEU A 119 -15.49 13.02 -5.68
C LEU A 119 -15.13 11.87 -6.63
N VAL A 120 -16.00 10.87 -6.75
CA VAL A 120 -15.85 9.79 -7.74
C VAL A 120 -15.90 10.33 -9.17
N GLU A 121 -16.81 11.27 -9.46
CA GLU A 121 -16.91 11.89 -10.78
C GLU A 121 -15.64 12.64 -11.13
N LYS A 122 -15.11 13.47 -10.22
CA LYS A 122 -13.82 14.15 -10.42
C LYS A 122 -12.68 13.17 -10.73
N TRP A 123 -12.64 12.03 -10.06
CA TRP A 123 -11.63 11.01 -10.31
C TRP A 123 -11.79 10.36 -11.69
N TRP A 124 -13.01 9.94 -12.04
CA TRP A 124 -13.27 9.28 -13.32
C TRP A 124 -13.24 10.23 -14.52
N ASP A 125 -13.52 11.52 -14.33
CA ASP A 125 -13.27 12.59 -15.31
C ASP A 125 -11.77 12.76 -15.63
N VAL A 126 -10.87 12.22 -14.79
CA VAL A 126 -9.42 12.15 -15.06
C VAL A 126 -9.02 10.78 -15.63
N LEU A 127 -9.40 9.69 -14.94
CA LEU A 127 -8.96 8.34 -15.27
C LEU A 127 -9.51 7.86 -16.62
N LEU A 128 -10.82 7.97 -16.82
CA LEU A 128 -11.49 7.33 -17.95
C LEU A 128 -11.06 7.93 -19.30
N PRO A 129 -10.92 9.26 -19.45
CA PRO A 129 -10.33 9.84 -20.66
C PRO A 129 -8.89 9.38 -20.95
N LYS A 130 -8.09 9.11 -19.91
CA LYS A 130 -6.71 8.63 -20.09
C LYS A 130 -6.64 7.20 -20.63
N VAL A 131 -7.60 6.34 -20.26
CA VAL A 131 -7.66 4.94 -20.72
C VAL A 131 -8.51 4.76 -21.97
N SER A 132 -9.35 5.73 -22.33
CA SER A 132 -10.23 5.67 -23.52
C SER A 132 -9.47 5.42 -24.84
N PRO A 133 -8.28 6.01 -25.11
CA PRO A 133 -7.47 5.66 -26.28
C PRO A 133 -7.02 4.19 -26.34
N PHE A 134 -7.06 3.49 -25.20
CA PHE A 134 -6.67 2.09 -25.07
C PHE A 134 -7.85 1.12 -25.18
N LEU A 135 -9.07 1.61 -25.42
CA LEU A 135 -10.22 0.75 -25.74
C LEU A 135 -9.97 -0.02 -27.03
N TYR A 136 -10.48 -1.24 -27.11
CA TYR A 136 -10.32 -2.12 -28.26
C TYR A 136 -10.93 -1.52 -29.54
N SER A 137 -12.08 -0.86 -29.42
CA SER A 137 -12.70 -0.08 -30.51
C SER A 137 -11.82 1.06 -31.03
N ASN A 138 -10.91 1.58 -30.19
CA ASN A 138 -9.94 2.61 -30.54
C ASN A 138 -8.56 2.03 -30.92
N GLY A 139 -8.48 0.71 -31.13
CA GLY A 139 -7.24 0.00 -31.49
C GLY A 139 -6.30 -0.27 -30.31
N GLY A 140 -6.78 -0.17 -29.08
CA GLY A 140 -6.05 -0.54 -27.87
C GLY A 140 -6.35 -1.96 -27.36
N PRO A 141 -5.77 -2.37 -26.21
CA PRO A 141 -5.96 -3.73 -25.70
C PRO A 141 -7.19 -3.90 -24.79
N ILE A 142 -7.86 -2.84 -24.34
CA ILE A 142 -8.94 -2.92 -23.34
C ILE A 142 -10.24 -3.39 -23.99
N ILE A 143 -10.65 -4.62 -23.69
CA ILE A 143 -11.86 -5.25 -24.25
C ILE A 143 -13.08 -5.16 -23.33
N MET A 144 -12.87 -4.99 -22.03
CA MET A 144 -13.93 -4.91 -21.03
C MET A 144 -13.49 -4.03 -19.87
N VAL A 145 -14.46 -3.34 -19.25
CA VAL A 145 -14.24 -2.53 -18.05
C VAL A 145 -15.18 -2.94 -16.94
N GLN A 146 -14.62 -3.29 -15.78
CA GLN A 146 -15.42 -3.56 -14.59
C GLN A 146 -15.84 -2.25 -13.94
N VAL A 147 -17.13 -2.16 -13.62
CA VAL A 147 -17.70 -1.09 -12.80
C VAL A 147 -17.85 -1.61 -11.38
N GLU A 148 -17.34 -0.85 -10.41
CA GLU A 148 -17.30 -1.27 -9.00
C GLU A 148 -16.51 -2.59 -8.80
N ASN A 149 -16.53 -3.13 -7.60
CA ASN A 149 -15.97 -4.42 -7.25
C ASN A 149 -16.73 -5.10 -6.10
N GLU A 150 -17.37 -6.24 -6.40
CA GLU A 150 -18.10 -7.06 -5.42
C GLU A 150 -19.06 -6.23 -4.57
N PHE A 151 -19.83 -5.35 -5.23
CA PHE A 151 -20.74 -4.45 -4.55
C PHE A 151 -21.79 -5.20 -3.73
N GLY A 152 -22.25 -6.35 -4.22
CA GLY A 152 -23.25 -7.14 -3.53
C GLY A 152 -22.80 -7.72 -2.19
N SER A 153 -21.50 -7.76 -1.95
CA SER A 153 -20.90 -8.11 -0.66
C SER A 153 -20.88 -6.94 0.34
N TYR A 154 -21.21 -5.73 -0.10
CA TYR A 154 -21.18 -4.50 0.70
C TYR A 154 -22.56 -3.87 0.88
N GLY A 155 -23.31 -3.71 -0.20
CA GLY A 155 -24.58 -3.00 -0.18
C GLY A 155 -25.43 -3.30 -1.42
N ASP A 156 -26.56 -2.61 -1.52
CA ASP A 156 -27.58 -2.79 -2.55
C ASP A 156 -28.08 -1.48 -3.15
N ASP A 157 -27.35 -0.38 -2.94
CA ASP A 157 -27.62 0.94 -3.54
C ASP A 157 -27.47 0.89 -5.07
N LYS A 158 -28.58 0.63 -5.76
CA LYS A 158 -28.63 0.56 -7.22
C LYS A 158 -28.45 1.92 -7.89
N ALA A 159 -28.90 3.00 -7.25
CA ALA A 159 -28.75 4.34 -7.81
C ALA A 159 -27.26 4.70 -7.97
N TYR A 160 -26.44 4.31 -7.00
CA TYR A 160 -24.99 4.43 -7.07
C TYR A 160 -24.41 3.66 -8.26
N LEU A 161 -24.77 2.38 -8.40
CA LEU A 161 -24.28 1.54 -9.50
C LEU A 161 -24.68 2.09 -10.88
N HIS A 162 -25.94 2.51 -11.04
CA HIS A 162 -26.42 3.14 -12.28
C HIS A 162 -25.70 4.45 -12.57
N TYR A 163 -25.38 5.25 -11.53
CA TYR A 163 -24.60 6.47 -11.71
C TYR A 163 -23.20 6.17 -12.24
N LEU A 164 -22.52 5.16 -11.68
CA LEU A 164 -21.23 4.73 -12.19
C LEU A 164 -21.32 4.27 -13.64
N VAL A 165 -22.32 3.47 -14.01
CA VAL A 165 -22.49 3.05 -15.41
C VAL A 165 -22.68 4.26 -16.33
N LYS A 166 -23.55 5.20 -15.96
CA LYS A 166 -23.75 6.45 -16.72
C LYS A 166 -22.44 7.20 -16.91
N LEU A 167 -21.65 7.33 -15.85
CA LEU A 167 -20.36 8.03 -15.89
C LEU A 167 -19.31 7.27 -16.72
N ALA A 168 -19.29 5.95 -16.66
CA ALA A 168 -18.44 5.12 -17.51
C ALA A 168 -18.82 5.29 -18.98
N ARG A 169 -20.11 5.25 -19.32
CA ARG A 169 -20.63 5.46 -20.68
C ARG A 169 -20.31 6.86 -21.22
N LYS A 170 -20.42 7.90 -20.39
CA LYS A 170 -20.04 9.29 -20.72
C LYS A 170 -18.62 9.37 -21.30
N HIS A 171 -17.67 8.59 -20.77
CA HIS A 171 -16.25 8.67 -21.15
C HIS A 171 -15.75 7.57 -22.09
N LEU A 172 -16.35 6.37 -22.00
CA LEU A 172 -15.87 5.19 -22.72
C LEU A 172 -16.77 4.82 -23.92
N GLY A 173 -17.93 5.47 -24.05
CA GLY A 173 -18.92 5.19 -25.08
C GLY A 173 -19.72 3.90 -24.84
N ASP A 174 -20.58 3.58 -25.80
CA ASP A 174 -21.53 2.46 -25.69
C ASP A 174 -20.94 1.13 -26.15
N ASP A 175 -19.89 1.15 -26.98
CA ASP A 175 -19.30 -0.04 -27.59
C ASP A 175 -18.53 -0.92 -26.60
N ILE A 176 -17.95 -0.33 -25.53
CA ILE A 176 -17.18 -1.09 -24.55
C ILE A 176 -18.11 -2.00 -23.74
N ILE A 177 -17.65 -3.21 -23.44
CA ILE A 177 -18.39 -4.10 -22.54
C ILE A 177 -18.13 -3.66 -21.10
N LEU A 178 -19.18 -3.21 -20.42
CA LEU A 178 -19.16 -3.00 -18.98
C LEU A 178 -19.63 -4.27 -18.27
N TYR A 179 -19.01 -4.59 -17.13
CA TYR A 179 -19.37 -5.78 -16.36
C TYR A 179 -19.25 -5.55 -14.85
N THR A 180 -19.91 -6.39 -14.06
CA THR A 180 -19.72 -6.49 -12.60
C THR A 180 -19.19 -7.88 -12.23
N THR A 181 -18.56 -7.96 -11.06
CA THR A 181 -18.12 -9.22 -10.45
C THR A 181 -18.58 -9.24 -9.01
N ASP A 182 -19.23 -10.32 -8.60
CA ASP A 182 -19.77 -10.54 -7.26
C ASP A 182 -19.59 -11.99 -6.84
N GLY A 183 -19.76 -12.25 -5.54
CA GLY A 183 -19.77 -13.60 -4.98
C GLY A 183 -20.78 -14.51 -5.68
N GLY A 184 -20.53 -15.82 -5.68
CA GLY A 184 -21.41 -16.79 -6.34
C GLY A 184 -22.74 -17.06 -5.62
N THR A 185 -23.06 -16.36 -4.54
CA THR A 185 -24.33 -16.55 -3.81
C THR A 185 -25.44 -15.75 -4.46
N ARG A 186 -26.67 -16.25 -4.40
CA ARG A 186 -27.83 -15.56 -4.98
C ARG A 186 -27.97 -14.13 -4.45
N GLU A 187 -27.82 -13.95 -3.14
CA GLU A 187 -27.93 -12.64 -2.48
C GLU A 187 -26.88 -11.65 -3.00
N THR A 188 -25.61 -12.06 -3.09
CA THR A 188 -24.54 -11.16 -3.57
C THR A 188 -24.71 -10.84 -5.04
N LEU A 189 -25.12 -11.80 -5.88
CA LEU A 189 -25.44 -11.56 -7.28
C LEU A 189 -26.63 -10.58 -7.45
N GLU A 190 -27.72 -10.76 -6.70
CA GLU A 190 -28.89 -9.87 -6.75
C GLU A 190 -28.51 -8.43 -6.36
N LYS A 191 -27.66 -8.25 -5.35
CA LYS A 191 -27.22 -6.94 -4.88
C LYS A 191 -26.18 -6.26 -5.76
N GLY A 192 -25.26 -7.01 -6.38
CA GLY A 192 -24.21 -6.43 -7.22
C GLY A 192 -24.52 -6.34 -8.72
N THR A 193 -25.51 -7.09 -9.23
CA THR A 193 -25.90 -7.03 -10.64
C THR A 193 -26.65 -5.74 -10.97
N ILE A 194 -26.33 -5.13 -12.12
CA ILE A 194 -27.00 -3.95 -12.66
C ILE A 194 -27.92 -4.40 -13.80
N HIS A 195 -29.24 -4.27 -13.62
CA HIS A 195 -30.22 -4.65 -14.65
C HIS A 195 -30.56 -3.45 -15.53
N GLY A 196 -30.66 -3.65 -16.85
CA GLY A 196 -31.17 -2.64 -17.78
C GLY A 196 -30.12 -1.85 -18.57
N ASP A 197 -28.83 -1.91 -18.21
CA ASP A 197 -27.78 -1.05 -18.80
C ASP A 197 -26.76 -1.81 -19.69
N ALA A 198 -27.11 -2.98 -20.20
CA ALA A 198 -26.21 -3.87 -20.98
C ALA A 198 -24.88 -4.17 -20.26
N VAL A 199 -24.95 -4.44 -18.94
CA VAL A 199 -23.83 -4.83 -18.09
C VAL A 199 -23.85 -6.35 -17.88
N PHE A 200 -22.71 -7.02 -18.08
CA PHE A 200 -22.61 -8.50 -17.93
C PHE A 200 -22.12 -8.92 -16.52
N SER A 201 -22.49 -10.12 -16.08
CA SER A 201 -21.94 -10.76 -14.86
C SER A 201 -21.06 -11.96 -15.22
N ALA A 202 -19.86 -12.06 -14.63
CA ALA A 202 -18.85 -13.07 -15.00
C ALA A 202 -18.74 -14.24 -14.00
N LEU A 203 -18.41 -15.45 -14.50
CA LEU A 203 -18.12 -16.69 -13.73
C LEU A 203 -16.89 -17.42 -14.30
N ARG A 204 -15.95 -17.87 -13.44
CA ARG A 204 -14.60 -18.37 -13.84
C ARG A 204 -14.54 -19.90 -13.96
N ARG A 205 -13.97 -20.47 -15.04
CA ARG A 205 -13.60 -21.91 -15.16
C ARG A 205 -12.33 -22.17 -16.00
N VAL A 206 -11.75 -23.36 -15.76
CA VAL A 206 -10.37 -23.87 -15.98
C VAL A 206 -9.78 -23.74 -17.40
N ILE A 207 -8.49 -23.41 -17.46
CA ILE A 207 -7.69 -22.99 -18.63
C ILE A 207 -7.11 -24.16 -19.46
N ALA A 208 -6.59 -25.20 -18.81
CA ALA A 208 -5.74 -26.21 -19.47
C ALA A 208 -6.46 -27.14 -20.47
N LYS A 209 -7.79 -27.21 -20.45
CA LYS A 209 -8.56 -28.12 -21.33
C LYS A 209 -8.88 -27.51 -22.70
N TYR A 210 -8.49 -26.26 -22.96
CA TYR A 210 -9.11 -25.46 -24.01
C TYR A 210 -8.16 -24.55 -24.81
N VAL A 211 -6.85 -24.64 -24.59
CA VAL A 211 -5.86 -23.92 -25.41
C VAL A 211 -5.37 -24.87 -26.51
N THR A 212 -5.58 -24.50 -27.77
CA THR A 212 -5.23 -25.31 -28.95
C THR A 212 -3.93 -24.87 -29.62
N GLU A 213 -3.39 -23.69 -29.29
CA GLU A 213 -2.14 -23.17 -29.85
C GLU A 213 -0.91 -23.53 -29.02
N PRO A 214 0.28 -23.67 -29.64
CA PRO A 214 1.54 -23.84 -28.92
C PRO A 214 1.83 -22.64 -28.01
N LEU A 215 2.17 -22.91 -26.76
CA LEU A 215 2.51 -21.86 -25.80
C LEU A 215 3.85 -21.21 -26.14
N ALA A 216 3.94 -19.90 -25.93
CA ALA A 216 5.21 -19.17 -26.03
C ALA A 216 6.23 -19.72 -25.03
N SER A 217 7.52 -19.63 -25.34
CA SER A 217 8.59 -20.03 -24.42
C SER A 217 8.56 -19.17 -23.16
N VAL A 218 8.62 -19.81 -21.99
CA VAL A 218 8.71 -19.10 -20.71
C VAL A 218 10.07 -18.41 -20.60
N PRO A 219 10.13 -17.09 -20.30
CA PRO A 219 11.38 -16.41 -20.00
C PRO A 219 12.14 -17.11 -18.86
N PRO A 220 13.49 -17.16 -18.89
CA PRO A 220 14.27 -17.74 -17.78
C PRO A 220 14.01 -16.97 -16.48
N ASP A 221 14.03 -17.65 -15.33
CA ASP A 221 13.82 -17.00 -14.03
C ASP A 221 14.84 -15.91 -13.76
N ASN A 222 14.39 -14.82 -13.11
CA ASN A 222 15.31 -13.82 -12.59
C ASN A 222 16.27 -14.49 -11.60
N GLU A 223 17.55 -14.49 -11.93
CA GLU A 223 18.61 -14.95 -11.04
C GLU A 223 18.57 -14.18 -9.71
N LYS A 224 18.75 -14.92 -8.61
CA LYS A 224 18.78 -14.37 -7.25
C LYS A 224 20.13 -14.66 -6.62
N ILE A 225 20.67 -13.70 -5.87
CA ILE A 225 21.96 -13.81 -5.19
C ILE A 225 21.80 -13.51 -3.71
N ALA A 226 22.50 -14.29 -2.88
CA ALA A 226 22.74 -13.97 -1.48
C ALA A 226 24.01 -13.10 -1.37
N TYR A 227 23.86 -11.79 -1.20
CA TYR A 227 24.97 -10.84 -0.98
C TYR A 227 25.57 -10.93 0.43
N GLY A 228 25.05 -11.81 1.30
CA GLY A 228 25.62 -12.09 2.60
C GLY A 228 25.15 -11.16 3.72
N ARG A 229 25.96 -11.04 4.78
CA ARG A 229 25.59 -10.32 6.00
C ARG A 229 25.86 -8.82 5.87
N ILE A 230 24.86 -8.03 6.24
CA ILE A 230 24.90 -6.57 6.29
C ILE A 230 24.90 -6.18 7.77
N LYS A 231 26.04 -5.68 8.26
CA LYS A 231 26.13 -5.15 9.63
C LYS A 231 25.46 -3.77 9.67
N LEU A 232 24.63 -3.54 10.67
CA LEU A 232 23.95 -2.27 10.88
C LEU A 232 24.49 -1.56 12.13
N ASP A 233 24.60 -0.25 12.03
CA ASP A 233 24.88 0.66 13.14
C ASP A 233 23.61 1.41 13.54
N ARG A 234 23.38 1.57 14.84
CA ARG A 234 22.29 2.43 15.33
C ARG A 234 22.66 3.89 15.03
N LEU A 235 21.78 4.58 14.34
CA LEU A 235 21.98 5.99 13.98
C LEU A 235 21.43 6.91 15.06
N SER A 236 20.12 6.81 15.28
CA SER A 236 19.38 7.76 16.11
C SER A 236 18.05 7.14 16.55
N PHE A 237 17.49 7.64 17.65
CA PHE A 237 16.10 7.35 18.00
C PHE A 237 15.18 8.19 17.13
N LEU A 238 14.02 7.63 16.77
CA LEU A 238 13.03 8.32 15.93
C LEU A 238 12.68 9.70 16.49
N PHE A 239 12.48 9.81 17.82
CA PHE A 239 12.06 11.06 18.45
C PHE A 239 13.18 12.10 18.54
N ASP A 240 14.45 11.69 18.50
CA ASP A 240 15.58 12.62 18.40
C ASP A 240 15.64 13.26 16.99
N THR A 241 15.23 12.52 15.96
CA THR A 241 15.22 13.00 14.57
C THR A 241 14.08 13.95 14.23
N ILE A 242 12.94 13.86 14.92
CA ILE A 242 11.73 14.65 14.64
C ILE A 242 11.84 16.09 15.19
N GLY A 243 12.91 16.43 15.93
CA GLY A 243 13.19 17.82 16.30
C GLY A 243 12.07 18.47 17.11
N LEU A 244 11.81 17.97 18.33
CA LEU A 244 10.80 18.50 19.28
C LEU A 244 10.97 19.98 19.69
N LYS A 245 11.96 20.70 19.15
CA LYS A 245 12.26 22.07 19.56
C LYS A 245 11.54 23.16 18.75
N ASP A 246 11.00 22.84 17.57
CA ASP A 246 10.06 23.70 16.82
C ASP A 246 9.45 22.89 15.67
N PRO A 247 8.34 22.17 15.89
CA PRO A 247 7.66 21.48 14.81
C PRO A 247 6.84 22.49 14.03
N ILE A 248 7.43 23.04 12.96
CA ILE A 248 6.74 23.92 12.00
C ILE A 248 5.48 23.24 11.40
N ASP A 249 5.41 21.90 11.48
CA ASP A 249 4.36 21.06 10.89
C ASP A 249 3.54 20.26 11.93
N ALA A 250 3.46 20.70 13.20
CA ALA A 250 2.55 20.08 14.17
C ALA A 250 1.16 20.70 14.08
N ASP A 251 0.14 19.87 13.93
CA ASP A 251 -1.24 20.28 14.16
C ASP A 251 -1.52 20.33 15.67
N GLU A 252 -2.36 21.28 16.08
CA GLU A 252 -2.80 21.43 17.47
C GLU A 252 -4.33 21.38 17.56
N SER A 253 -4.85 20.67 18.56
CA SER A 253 -6.29 20.55 18.79
C SER A 253 -6.61 20.27 20.25
N GLU A 254 -7.84 20.57 20.67
CA GLU A 254 -8.26 20.35 22.06
C GLU A 254 -8.28 18.85 22.41
N ASN A 255 -8.75 18.01 21.48
CA ASN A 255 -8.78 16.55 21.59
C ASN A 255 -7.90 15.95 20.48
N PRO A 256 -7.35 14.73 20.63
CA PRO A 256 -6.59 14.13 19.55
C PRO A 256 -7.51 13.87 18.36
N ILE A 257 -7.00 14.11 17.15
CA ILE A 257 -7.74 13.89 15.90
C ILE A 257 -7.06 12.82 15.04
N SER A 258 -7.79 12.31 14.04
CA SER A 258 -7.28 11.26 13.17
C SER A 258 -6.13 11.76 12.28
N MET A 259 -5.32 10.83 11.78
CA MET A 259 -4.20 11.17 10.90
C MET A 259 -4.66 11.78 9.57
N GLU A 260 -5.83 11.38 9.08
CA GLU A 260 -6.40 11.92 7.84
C GLU A 260 -6.78 13.40 8.02
N ALA A 261 -7.28 13.78 9.20
CA ALA A 261 -7.65 15.15 9.52
C ALA A 261 -6.45 16.11 9.56
N ILE A 262 -5.25 15.60 9.89
CA ILE A 262 -3.98 16.34 9.85
C ILE A 262 -3.23 16.15 8.52
N GLY A 263 -3.92 15.67 7.47
CA GLY A 263 -3.33 15.50 6.13
C GLY A 263 -2.33 14.35 5.99
N GLN A 264 -2.24 13.43 6.96
CA GLN A 264 -1.38 12.26 6.89
C GLN A 264 -2.15 10.98 6.51
N MET A 265 -1.77 10.39 5.39
CA MET A 265 -2.45 9.19 4.87
C MET A 265 -1.79 7.87 5.31
N PHE A 266 -0.47 7.85 5.56
CA PHE A 266 0.25 6.62 5.87
C PHE A 266 1.44 6.89 6.81
N GLY A 267 1.97 5.83 7.43
CA GLY A 267 3.10 5.93 8.35
C GLY A 267 2.66 6.05 9.81
N PHE A 268 3.25 7.00 10.52
CA PHE A 268 3.09 7.16 11.97
C PHE A 268 2.69 8.59 12.32
N VAL A 269 1.90 8.77 13.38
CA VAL A 269 1.70 10.08 14.00
C VAL A 269 2.23 10.02 15.41
N LEU A 270 2.97 11.04 15.83
CA LEU A 270 3.31 11.24 17.24
C LEU A 270 2.26 12.15 17.87
N TYR A 271 1.55 11.63 18.88
CA TYR A 271 0.61 12.39 19.70
C TYR A 271 1.29 12.79 21.02
N ALA A 272 1.27 14.09 21.32
CA ALA A 272 1.81 14.67 22.54
C ALA A 272 0.77 15.58 23.21
N SER A 273 0.68 15.53 24.54
CA SER A 273 -0.16 16.44 25.32
C SER A 273 0.55 16.78 26.63
N ASP A 274 0.51 18.06 26.99
CA ASP A 274 0.98 18.55 28.27
C ASP A 274 -0.09 18.29 29.33
N TYR A 275 0.29 17.70 30.46
CA TYR A 275 -0.62 17.50 31.58
C TYR A 275 -0.02 18.08 32.87
N THR A 276 -0.90 18.52 33.78
CA THR A 276 -0.50 18.90 35.13
C THR A 276 -0.65 17.68 36.03
N PRO A 277 0.43 16.98 36.42
CA PRO A 277 0.33 15.91 37.40
C PRO A 277 -0.05 16.47 38.76
N LYS A 278 -0.39 15.60 39.72
CA LYS A 278 -0.45 15.94 41.15
C LYS A 278 0.94 16.32 41.75
N GLY A 279 1.90 16.75 40.94
CA GLY A 279 3.30 17.11 41.26
C GLY A 279 3.94 17.97 40.15
N ASN A 280 5.27 18.13 40.12
CA ASN A 280 5.95 18.91 39.07
C ASN A 280 5.63 18.37 37.66
N GLY A 281 5.22 19.27 36.76
CA GLY A 281 4.78 19.04 35.38
C GLY A 281 5.41 17.85 34.66
N SER A 282 4.61 17.11 33.89
CA SER A 282 5.07 15.98 33.08
C SER A 282 4.36 16.01 31.73
N VAL A 283 5.06 15.66 30.64
CA VAL A 283 4.49 15.57 29.29
C VAL A 283 4.17 14.12 29.01
N LEU A 284 2.96 13.81 28.53
CA LEU A 284 2.61 12.47 28.07
C LEU A 284 2.91 12.36 26.58
N PHE A 285 3.70 11.34 26.22
CA PHE A 285 3.92 10.94 24.84
C PHE A 285 3.23 9.60 24.60
N ILE A 286 2.46 9.50 23.52
CA ILE A 286 1.98 8.22 22.96
C ILE A 286 2.83 7.96 21.70
N PRO A 287 4.00 7.32 21.85
CA PRO A 287 5.02 7.28 20.80
C PRO A 287 4.71 6.37 19.60
N LYS A 288 3.71 5.49 19.72
CA LYS A 288 3.49 4.40 18.75
C LYS A 288 2.04 4.34 18.29
N VAL A 289 1.63 5.31 17.48
CA VAL A 289 0.38 5.22 16.72
C VAL A 289 0.72 5.01 15.25
N GLU A 290 0.72 3.75 14.84
CA GLU A 290 1.08 3.30 13.50
C GLU A 290 -0.18 3.02 12.68
N ASN A 291 -0.27 3.60 11.48
CA ASN A 291 -1.20 3.07 10.48
C ASN A 291 -0.66 1.74 9.96
N MET A 292 -1.27 0.62 10.37
CA MET A 292 -0.90 -0.74 9.94
C MET A 292 -1.57 -1.17 8.63
N GLY A 293 -2.28 -0.26 7.97
CA GLY A 293 -3.14 -0.53 6.83
C GLY A 293 -4.60 -0.31 7.20
N ARG A 294 -5.34 0.38 6.34
CA ARG A 294 -6.79 0.51 6.47
C ARG A 294 -7.49 -0.75 6.00
N LEU A 295 -8.61 -1.06 6.65
CA LEU A 295 -9.53 -2.10 6.20
C LEU A 295 -9.93 -1.84 4.76
N ASN A 296 -9.85 -2.89 3.95
CA ASN A 296 -10.11 -2.83 2.52
C ASN A 296 -11.38 -3.57 2.11
N TYR A 297 -12.09 -4.19 3.05
CA TYR A 297 -13.31 -4.96 2.81
C TYR A 297 -14.23 -4.92 4.04
N GLY A 298 -15.53 -5.06 3.81
CA GLY A 298 -16.55 -5.16 4.85
C GLY A 298 -17.20 -3.83 5.25
N PRO A 299 -18.06 -3.84 6.29
CA PRO A 299 -18.86 -2.66 6.67
C PRO A 299 -18.05 -1.58 7.39
N TYR A 300 -16.88 -1.91 7.94
CA TYR A 300 -16.06 -1.01 8.75
C TYR A 300 -14.95 -0.31 7.95
N MET A 301 -15.15 -0.10 6.65
CA MET A 301 -14.15 0.56 5.79
C MET A 301 -14.01 2.05 6.06
N PHE A 302 -14.90 2.69 6.81
CA PHE A 302 -14.66 4.04 7.33
C PHE A 302 -13.65 4.00 8.50
N ASP A 303 -12.43 3.59 8.17
CA ASP A 303 -11.37 3.19 9.09
C ASP A 303 -10.33 4.30 9.24
N ARG A 304 -10.76 5.40 9.88
CA ARG A 304 -9.85 6.50 10.28
C ARG A 304 -8.74 5.92 11.16
N LYS A 305 -7.52 6.43 11.01
CA LYS A 305 -6.36 5.96 11.79
C LYS A 305 -5.86 7.07 12.71
N GLY A 306 -5.14 6.69 13.76
CA GLY A 306 -4.71 7.63 14.79
C GLY A 306 -5.38 7.35 16.12
N ILE A 307 -5.47 8.37 16.97
CA ILE A 307 -6.27 8.34 18.20
C ILE A 307 -7.61 9.00 17.89
N LEU A 308 -8.69 8.21 17.96
CA LEU A 308 -10.03 8.62 17.50
C LEU A 308 -10.97 9.03 18.63
N SER A 309 -10.52 8.92 19.88
CA SER A 309 -11.30 9.18 21.08
C SER A 309 -10.47 9.94 22.11
N PRO A 310 -11.11 10.60 23.10
CA PRO A 310 -10.38 11.20 24.21
C PRO A 310 -9.45 10.19 24.90
N VAL A 311 -8.29 10.66 25.32
CA VAL A 311 -7.34 9.88 26.12
C VAL A 311 -7.49 10.29 27.56
N TYR A 312 -7.60 9.32 28.45
CA TYR A 312 -7.78 9.54 29.89
C TYR A 312 -6.52 9.18 30.65
N LEU A 313 -6.16 10.01 31.63
CA LEU A 313 -5.14 9.73 32.63
C LEU A 313 -5.79 9.89 34.00
N ASP A 314 -5.77 8.83 34.81
CA ASP A 314 -6.44 8.79 36.13
C ASP A 314 -7.92 9.24 36.04
N GLU A 315 -8.64 8.70 35.04
CA GLU A 315 -10.05 9.03 34.72
C GLU A 315 -10.31 10.49 34.29
N GLN A 316 -9.27 11.31 34.19
CA GLN A 316 -9.38 12.68 33.68
C GLN A 316 -9.01 12.75 32.20
N PRO A 317 -9.84 13.39 31.36
CA PRO A 317 -9.50 13.58 29.95
C PRO A 317 -8.29 14.51 29.80
N LEU A 318 -7.41 14.15 28.86
CA LEU A 318 -6.28 14.96 28.46
C LEU A 318 -6.64 15.84 27.27
N TYR A 319 -6.13 17.07 27.30
CA TYR A 319 -6.44 18.11 26.31
C TYR A 319 -5.16 18.71 25.71
N LYS A 320 -5.32 19.65 24.76
CA LYS A 320 -4.22 20.41 24.13
C LYS A 320 -3.19 19.49 23.49
N TRP A 321 -3.67 18.73 22.51
CA TRP A 321 -2.88 17.78 21.76
C TRP A 321 -2.06 18.48 20.68
N LYS A 322 -0.82 18.02 20.53
CA LYS A 322 0.04 18.26 19.38
C LYS A 322 0.20 16.94 18.62
N MET A 323 0.00 16.97 17.30
CA MET A 323 0.08 15.82 16.43
C MET A 323 1.13 16.06 15.35
N LEU A 324 2.19 15.26 15.36
CA LEU A 324 3.32 15.41 14.46
C LEU A 324 3.28 14.28 13.41
N PRO A 325 3.05 14.62 12.13
CA PRO A 325 2.97 13.62 11.10
C PRO A 325 4.37 13.09 10.70
N VAL A 326 4.50 11.76 10.62
CA VAL A 326 5.74 11.06 10.26
C VAL A 326 5.48 10.10 9.11
N SER A 327 5.64 10.60 7.88
CA SER A 327 5.47 9.81 6.66
C SER A 327 6.79 9.19 6.20
N PHE A 328 6.72 7.95 5.71
CA PHE A 328 7.83 7.19 5.12
C PHE A 328 7.54 6.73 3.67
N GLN A 329 6.65 7.43 2.97
CA GLN A 329 6.20 7.03 1.65
C GLN A 329 7.12 7.47 0.52
N ASN A 330 7.27 6.58 -0.48
CA ASN A 330 7.93 6.86 -1.76
C ASN A 330 7.14 6.28 -2.96
N LEU A 331 5.91 5.77 -2.79
CA LEU A 331 5.23 4.96 -3.81
C LEU A 331 4.58 5.77 -4.94
N SER A 332 4.02 6.94 -4.63
CA SER A 332 3.37 7.83 -5.62
C SER A 332 4.26 9.00 -6.05
N ASP A 333 5.33 9.30 -5.32
CA ASP A 333 6.19 10.45 -5.60
C ASP A 333 7.43 9.95 -6.34
N ALA A 334 7.28 9.78 -7.66
CA ALA A 334 8.40 9.41 -8.52
C ALA A 334 9.57 10.37 -8.23
N ARG A 335 10.62 9.85 -7.58
CA ARG A 335 11.90 10.51 -7.27
C ARG A 335 11.94 11.43 -6.04
N LYS A 336 10.90 11.56 -5.20
CA LYS A 336 11.09 12.26 -3.90
C LYS A 336 11.56 11.29 -2.83
N ILE A 337 12.87 11.36 -2.56
CA ILE A 337 13.51 10.70 -1.43
C ILE A 337 12.86 11.19 -0.13
N ASN A 338 12.39 10.27 0.72
CA ASN A 338 11.91 10.62 2.05
C ASN A 338 12.97 11.39 2.85
N PRO A 339 12.72 12.64 3.30
CA PRO A 339 13.73 13.45 3.97
C PRO A 339 14.31 12.83 5.25
N ILE A 340 13.50 12.09 6.00
CA ILE A 340 13.94 11.43 7.25
C ILE A 340 14.93 10.31 6.90
N VAL A 341 14.57 9.44 5.94
CA VAL A 341 15.44 8.35 5.48
C VAL A 341 16.71 8.89 4.81
N ARG A 342 16.60 9.99 4.05
CA ARG A 342 17.74 10.69 3.44
C ARG A 342 18.69 11.23 4.48
N ASN A 343 18.16 11.85 5.52
CA ASN A 343 18.96 12.42 6.61
C ASN A 343 19.65 11.28 7.37
N ALA A 344 18.94 10.20 7.70
CA ALA A 344 19.54 9.01 8.31
C ALA A 344 20.67 8.44 7.43
N THR A 345 20.45 8.31 6.13
CA THR A 345 21.46 7.86 5.16
C THR A 345 22.68 8.80 5.14
N ARG A 346 22.46 10.12 5.10
CA ARG A 346 23.54 11.12 5.10
C ARG A 346 24.33 11.15 6.41
N GLU A 347 23.65 11.05 7.56
CA GLU A 347 24.29 11.02 8.88
C GLU A 347 25.20 9.80 9.04
N PHE A 348 24.76 8.67 8.49
CA PHE A 348 25.55 7.45 8.42
C PHE A 348 26.79 7.63 7.51
N LEU A 349 26.60 8.08 6.27
CA LEU A 349 27.70 8.27 5.30
C LEU A 349 28.75 9.30 5.76
N LYS A 350 28.36 10.31 6.54
CA LYS A 350 29.27 11.33 7.10
C LYS A 350 30.08 10.82 8.30
N GLY A 351 29.85 9.59 8.77
CA GLY A 351 30.55 9.02 9.95
C GLY A 351 30.17 9.67 11.29
N SER A 352 29.22 10.61 11.30
CA SER A 352 28.73 11.32 12.49
C SER A 352 27.99 10.42 13.48
N ALA A 353 27.49 9.26 13.04
CA ALA A 353 26.86 8.25 13.88
C ALA A 353 27.84 7.45 14.77
N ARG A 354 29.17 7.60 14.58
CA ARG A 354 30.17 6.93 15.44
C ARG A 354 30.27 7.48 16.86
N LYS A 355 29.54 8.54 17.21
CA LYS A 355 29.25 8.82 18.63
C LYS A 355 28.34 7.68 19.11
N GLN A 356 28.94 6.61 19.64
CA GLN A 356 28.25 5.57 20.37
C GLN A 356 27.21 6.24 21.27
N LEU A 357 25.93 6.12 20.91
CA LEU A 357 24.84 6.37 21.84
C LEU A 357 25.10 5.40 22.98
N LYS A 358 25.75 5.87 24.06
CA LYS A 358 26.01 5.09 25.26
C LYS A 358 24.75 4.32 25.58
N ASP A 359 24.87 3.02 25.82
CA ASP A 359 23.77 2.12 26.15
C ASP A 359 22.95 2.67 27.31
N LYS A 360 22.00 3.57 27.00
CA LYS A 360 20.89 3.89 27.86
C LYS A 360 20.08 2.60 27.90
N LYS A 361 20.13 1.93 29.06
CA LYS A 361 19.31 0.76 29.44
C LYS A 361 18.18 0.51 28.45
N LEU A 362 18.27 -0.61 27.71
CA LEU A 362 17.25 -1.24 26.86
C LEU A 362 15.93 -0.45 26.78
N ASN A 363 15.95 0.70 26.09
CA ASN A 363 14.75 1.48 25.88
C ASN A 363 14.09 0.92 24.61
N PHE A 364 12.87 0.40 24.76
CA PHE A 364 11.95 -0.03 23.69
C PHE A 364 11.50 1.11 22.75
N GLU A 365 12.39 2.05 22.48
CA GLU A 365 12.17 3.25 21.70
C GLU A 365 12.50 2.97 20.23
N PRO A 366 11.63 3.38 19.27
CA PRO A 366 11.91 3.22 17.86
C PRO A 366 13.24 3.88 17.45
N ALA A 367 14.05 3.18 16.66
CA ALA A 367 15.36 3.68 16.26
C ALA A 367 15.69 3.30 14.81
N PHE A 368 16.44 4.19 14.17
CA PHE A 368 17.02 3.95 12.85
C PHE A 368 18.34 3.18 12.98
N TYR A 369 18.50 2.20 12.11
CA TYR A 369 19.73 1.46 11.92
C TYR A 369 20.10 1.50 10.45
N ALA A 370 21.39 1.62 10.13
CA ALA A 370 21.86 1.61 8.75
C ALA A 370 23.16 0.84 8.55
N GLY A 371 23.35 0.31 7.35
CA GLY A 371 24.56 -0.38 6.94
C GLY A 371 24.78 -0.27 5.44
N GLN A 372 26.02 -0.53 5.02
CA GLN A 372 26.36 -0.65 3.60
C GLN A 372 26.65 -2.11 3.24
N PHE A 373 26.37 -2.45 2.00
CA PHE A 373 26.79 -3.69 1.39
C PHE A 373 27.17 -3.44 -0.06
N ASN A 374 28.24 -4.09 -0.50
CA ASN A 374 28.79 -3.90 -1.84
C ASN A 374 28.30 -5.02 -2.76
N ILE A 375 27.97 -4.68 -4.00
CA ILE A 375 27.46 -5.61 -5.01
C ILE A 375 28.35 -5.56 -6.25
N ASP A 376 28.95 -6.70 -6.60
CA ASP A 376 29.71 -6.83 -7.85
C ASP A 376 28.78 -7.02 -9.06
N ILE A 377 27.78 -7.88 -8.92
CA ILE A 377 26.82 -8.23 -9.97
C ILE A 377 25.40 -8.01 -9.45
N VAL A 378 24.69 -7.09 -10.07
CA VAL A 378 23.31 -6.76 -9.68
C VAL A 378 22.33 -7.84 -10.14
N ARG A 379 21.63 -8.40 -9.16
CA ARG A 379 20.59 -9.43 -9.24
C ARG A 379 19.53 -9.23 -8.15
N ASP A 380 18.41 -9.91 -8.31
CA ASP A 380 17.38 -9.97 -7.28
C ASP A 380 17.95 -10.55 -5.97
N THR A 381 17.41 -10.13 -4.83
CA THR A 381 17.71 -10.75 -3.53
C THR A 381 16.49 -10.68 -2.63
N TYR A 382 16.55 -11.36 -1.50
CA TYR A 382 15.72 -11.09 -0.35
C TYR A 382 16.56 -10.60 0.82
N LEU A 383 15.98 -9.78 1.71
CA LEU A 383 16.56 -9.43 3.00
C LEU A 383 15.81 -10.17 4.11
N SER A 384 16.54 -11.00 4.86
CA SER A 384 16.05 -11.72 6.02
C SER A 384 16.17 -10.87 7.27
N PHE A 385 15.03 -10.62 7.92
CA PHE A 385 14.94 -9.85 9.16
C PHE A 385 14.88 -10.74 10.40
N ARG A 386 15.20 -12.05 10.29
CA ARG A 386 15.21 -12.95 11.45
C ARG A 386 16.07 -12.38 12.58
N GLY A 387 15.54 -12.42 13.80
CA GLY A 387 16.16 -11.83 14.99
C GLY A 387 15.80 -10.35 15.23
N TRP A 388 15.21 -9.66 14.25
CA TRP A 388 14.53 -8.37 14.46
C TRP A 388 13.07 -8.59 14.86
N SER A 389 12.38 -7.55 15.33
CA SER A 389 10.95 -7.67 15.72
C SER A 389 10.02 -7.06 14.69
N LYS A 390 9.87 -5.74 14.65
CA LYS A 390 8.85 -5.08 13.83
C LYS A 390 9.39 -3.78 13.29
N GLY A 391 9.22 -3.54 11.99
CA GLY A 391 9.73 -2.31 11.41
C GLY A 391 9.47 -2.13 9.93
N VAL A 392 10.15 -1.13 9.37
CA VAL A 392 10.12 -0.77 7.95
C VAL A 392 11.55 -0.73 7.42
N ALA A 393 11.78 -1.22 6.21
CA ALA A 393 13.09 -1.26 5.60
C ALA A 393 13.15 -0.44 4.30
N PHE A 394 14.33 0.11 4.03
CA PHE A 394 14.63 0.92 2.87
C PHE A 394 15.96 0.48 2.25
N VAL A 395 15.98 0.29 0.93
CA VAL A 395 17.20 0.00 0.17
C VAL A 395 17.40 1.13 -0.82
N ASN A 396 18.57 1.77 -0.76
CA ASN A 396 18.87 2.96 -1.57
C ASN A 396 17.75 4.00 -1.52
N GLU A 397 17.25 4.23 -0.29
CA GLU A 397 16.16 5.15 0.04
C GLU A 397 14.77 4.74 -0.49
N ILE A 398 14.63 3.59 -1.17
CA ILE A 398 13.33 3.04 -1.60
C ILE A 398 12.73 2.19 -0.49
N ASN A 399 11.48 2.48 -0.10
CA ASN A 399 10.74 1.71 0.90
C ASN A 399 10.37 0.34 0.33
N ILE A 400 10.94 -0.73 0.90
CA ILE A 400 10.72 -2.12 0.46
C ILE A 400 9.66 -2.85 1.30
N GLY A 401 9.02 -2.14 2.23
CA GLY A 401 7.89 -2.64 3.02
C GLY A 401 8.20 -2.86 4.50
N ARG A 402 7.22 -3.49 5.17
CA ARG A 402 7.25 -3.78 6.61
C ARG A 402 7.78 -5.18 6.86
N PHE A 403 8.64 -5.35 7.87
CA PHE A 403 9.03 -6.66 8.37
C PHE A 403 8.39 -6.89 9.75
N TRP A 404 7.93 -8.11 10.01
CA TRP A 404 7.48 -8.54 11.34
C TRP A 404 7.76 -10.02 11.62
N PRO A 405 9.03 -10.47 11.54
CA PRO A 405 9.37 -11.89 11.62
C PRO A 405 9.11 -12.53 12.99
N SER A 406 8.89 -11.75 14.06
CA SER A 406 8.49 -12.27 15.37
C SER A 406 7.07 -12.86 15.38
N ILE A 407 6.21 -12.43 14.45
CA ILE A 407 4.84 -12.96 14.27
C ILE A 407 4.74 -13.73 12.95
N GLY A 408 5.38 -13.23 11.89
CA GLY A 408 5.35 -13.86 10.57
C GLY A 408 3.98 -13.73 9.87
N PRO A 409 3.69 -14.59 8.88
CA PRO A 409 4.54 -15.68 8.40
C PRO A 409 5.67 -15.19 7.49
N GLN A 410 5.58 -14.00 6.89
CA GLN A 410 6.65 -13.44 6.06
C GLN A 410 7.84 -13.03 6.93
N CYS A 411 9.02 -13.56 6.62
CA CYS A 411 10.27 -13.21 7.33
C CYS A 411 11.26 -12.44 6.45
N ASN A 412 11.11 -12.56 5.13
CA ASN A 412 12.03 -11.99 4.16
C ASN A 412 11.30 -10.97 3.27
N LEU A 413 11.95 -9.83 3.00
CA LEU A 413 11.47 -8.83 2.04
C LEU A 413 12.20 -8.99 0.71
N TYR A 414 11.45 -8.96 -0.39
CA TYR A 414 12.02 -9.01 -1.73
C TYR A 414 12.63 -7.66 -2.11
N VAL A 415 13.81 -7.70 -2.73
CA VAL A 415 14.53 -6.53 -3.24
C VAL A 415 14.77 -6.76 -4.74
N PRO A 416 14.03 -6.07 -5.62
CA PRO A 416 14.20 -6.22 -7.05
C PRO A 416 15.53 -5.62 -7.51
N ALA A 417 16.20 -6.26 -8.47
CA ALA A 417 17.47 -5.79 -9.02
C ALA A 417 17.46 -4.30 -9.46
N PRO A 418 16.37 -3.77 -10.08
CA PRO A 418 16.25 -2.34 -10.44
C PRO A 418 16.50 -1.32 -9.33
N ILE A 419 16.30 -1.65 -8.06
CA ILE A 419 16.53 -0.71 -6.95
C ILE A 419 17.95 -0.82 -6.37
N LEU A 420 18.74 -1.79 -6.84
CA LEU A 420 20.13 -2.02 -6.48
C LEU A 420 21.08 -1.37 -7.48
N ARG A 421 22.33 -1.17 -7.07
CA ARG A 421 23.39 -0.58 -7.89
C ARG A 421 24.66 -1.44 -7.78
N GLN A 422 25.47 -1.46 -8.82
CA GLN A 422 26.82 -2.01 -8.71
C GLN A 422 27.65 -1.12 -7.77
N GLY A 423 28.45 -1.73 -6.90
CA GLY A 423 29.17 -1.06 -5.83
C GLY A 423 28.32 -0.90 -4.58
N ASP A 424 28.41 0.26 -3.92
CA ASP A 424 27.84 0.46 -2.59
C ASP A 424 26.33 0.68 -2.61
N ASN A 425 25.64 -0.12 -1.79
CA ASN A 425 24.21 -0.01 -1.53
C ASN A 425 24.01 0.28 -0.05
N THR A 426 22.96 1.04 0.28
CA THR A 426 22.62 1.37 1.67
C THR A 426 21.32 0.70 2.07
N LEU A 427 21.34 0.01 3.21
CA LEU A 427 20.16 -0.47 3.91
C LEU A 427 19.90 0.44 5.11
N VAL A 428 18.71 1.01 5.19
CA VAL A 428 18.21 1.70 6.39
C VAL A 428 16.98 0.96 6.89
N ILE A 429 16.87 0.75 8.20
CA ILE A 429 15.68 0.16 8.82
C ILE A 429 15.23 1.03 9.99
N LEU A 430 13.93 1.14 10.18
CA LEU A 430 13.30 1.65 11.40
C LEU A 430 12.79 0.44 12.18
N GLU A 431 13.43 0.11 13.30
CA GLU A 431 12.98 -0.93 14.23
C GLU A 431 12.13 -0.29 15.33
N LEU A 432 10.97 -0.87 15.61
CA LEU A 432 9.93 -0.29 16.47
C LEU A 432 9.91 -0.88 17.87
N GLU A 433 10.42 -2.08 18.07
CA GLU A 433 10.28 -2.82 19.32
C GLU A 433 11.65 -3.17 19.92
N SER A 434 12.28 -4.23 19.44
CA SER A 434 13.53 -4.80 19.95
C SER A 434 14.49 -5.14 18.81
N PRO A 435 15.69 -4.55 18.76
CA PRO A 435 16.64 -4.83 17.69
C PRO A 435 17.22 -6.24 17.80
N ASN A 436 17.71 -6.76 16.67
CA ASN A 436 18.58 -7.93 16.66
C ASN A 436 19.83 -7.67 17.53
N PRO A 437 20.16 -8.52 18.52
CA PRO A 437 21.31 -8.30 19.41
C PRO A 437 22.64 -8.12 18.67
N ASP A 438 22.79 -8.81 17.55
CA ASP A 438 24.00 -8.79 16.74
C ASP A 438 23.95 -7.73 15.63
N LEU A 439 22.84 -7.00 15.50
CA LEU A 439 22.63 -5.89 14.56
C LEU A 439 23.02 -6.24 13.11
N TYR A 440 22.54 -7.36 12.59
CA TYR A 440 22.73 -7.71 11.18
C TYR A 440 21.42 -8.02 10.48
N VAL A 441 21.40 -7.77 9.19
CA VAL A 441 20.41 -8.30 8.24
C VAL A 441 21.17 -9.16 7.24
N THR A 442 20.57 -10.26 6.77
CA THR A 442 21.23 -11.15 5.81
C THR A 442 20.52 -11.09 4.48
N SER A 443 21.25 -10.81 3.41
CA SER A 443 20.79 -11.01 2.04
C SER A 443 20.84 -12.49 1.68
N VAL A 444 19.73 -13.02 1.17
CA VAL A 444 19.54 -14.42 0.81
C VAL A 444 18.89 -14.53 -0.58
N ASP A 445 19.03 -15.68 -1.22
CA ASP A 445 18.58 -15.96 -2.59
C ASP A 445 17.12 -16.48 -2.69
N HIS A 446 16.47 -16.74 -1.56
CA HIS A 446 15.10 -17.28 -1.52
C HIS A 446 14.18 -16.52 -0.58
N GLY A 447 12.89 -16.49 -0.94
CA GLY A 447 11.83 -16.01 -0.06
C GLY A 447 11.64 -16.96 1.12
N HIS A 448 11.12 -16.45 2.23
CA HIS A 448 10.74 -17.29 3.37
C HIS A 448 9.40 -16.85 3.95
N VAL A 449 8.44 -17.77 3.91
CA VAL A 449 7.14 -17.69 4.58
C VAL A 449 7.08 -18.84 5.58
N ASN A 450 7.08 -18.55 6.88
CA ASN A 450 7.03 -19.53 7.94
C ASN A 450 5.62 -20.14 8.03
N LEU A 451 5.42 -21.29 7.40
CA LEU A 451 4.13 -21.99 7.33
C LEU A 451 3.66 -22.56 8.69
N VAL A 452 4.56 -22.72 9.67
CA VAL A 452 4.21 -23.22 11.01
C VAL A 452 3.43 -22.16 11.80
N LEU A 453 3.85 -20.89 11.73
CA LEU A 453 3.17 -19.76 12.38
C LEU A 453 1.85 -19.36 11.69
N ALA A 454 1.70 -19.66 10.40
CA ALA A 454 0.47 -19.38 9.66
C ALA A 454 -0.73 -20.21 10.15
N ARG A 455 -0.51 -21.34 10.86
CA ARG A 455 -1.58 -22.19 11.40
C ARG A 455 -2.00 -21.82 12.83
N GLU A 456 -1.16 -21.15 13.61
CA GLU A 456 -1.45 -20.87 15.02
C GLU A 456 -2.10 -19.49 15.26
N HIS A 457 -2.00 -18.55 14.31
CA HIS A 457 -2.48 -17.17 14.45
C HIS A 457 -3.86 -16.88 13.83
N SER A 458 -4.70 -17.89 13.57
CA SER A 458 -6.12 -17.67 13.19
C SER A 458 -7.01 -17.14 14.32
N LEU A 459 -6.42 -16.73 15.44
CA LEU A 459 -7.09 -16.05 16.55
C LEU A 459 -6.52 -14.63 16.63
N PHE A 460 -7.31 -13.65 16.21
CA PHE A 460 -7.02 -12.23 16.30
C PHE A 460 -6.63 -11.84 17.74
N PRO A 461 -5.45 -11.26 18.00
CA PRO A 461 -5.23 -10.55 19.24
C PRO A 461 -5.95 -9.20 19.20
N ASP A 462 -6.73 -8.96 20.24
CA ASP A 462 -7.46 -7.74 20.54
C ASP A 462 -6.57 -6.49 20.41
N ALA A 463 -6.92 -5.61 19.47
CA ALA A 463 -6.24 -4.35 19.22
C ALA A 463 -6.70 -3.29 20.24
N SER A 464 -6.34 -3.48 21.51
CA SER A 464 -6.68 -2.52 22.56
C SER A 464 -5.72 -2.58 23.75
N ARG A 465 -4.41 -2.41 23.51
CA ARG A 465 -3.45 -2.09 24.59
C ARG A 465 -2.47 -1.00 24.16
N VAL A 466 -2.84 0.24 24.43
CA VAL A 466 -1.91 1.38 24.44
C VAL A 466 -1.05 1.24 25.70
N ALA A 467 0.25 1.00 25.52
CA ALA A 467 1.20 1.01 26.62
C ALA A 467 1.51 2.46 27.02
N ILE A 468 0.90 2.93 28.11
CA ILE A 468 1.18 4.22 28.74
C ILE A 468 2.52 4.10 29.49
N ARG A 469 3.51 4.90 29.13
CA ARG A 469 4.84 4.86 29.75
C ARG A 469 5.09 6.10 30.62
N HIS A 470 5.07 5.93 31.93
CA HIS A 470 5.45 6.96 32.90
C HIS A 470 6.99 6.98 33.06
N ARG A 471 7.65 8.12 32.85
CA ARG A 471 9.06 8.32 33.26
C ARG A 471 9.09 9.06 34.60
N ARG A 472 9.38 8.37 35.70
CA ARG A 472 9.84 9.05 36.94
C ARG A 472 11.35 9.28 36.80
N ARG A 473 11.81 10.53 36.94
CA ARG A 473 13.19 10.80 37.38
C ARG A 473 13.25 10.43 38.86
N TRP A 474 14.15 9.52 39.19
CA TRP A 474 14.68 9.41 40.55
C TRP A 474 15.96 10.23 40.56
N ASP A 475 16.01 11.30 41.34
CA ASP A 475 17.23 11.91 41.82
C ASP A 475 16.99 12.37 43.28
N ASN A 476 17.88 11.89 44.14
CA ASN A 476 18.05 12.02 45.60
C ASN A 476 17.10 11.28 46.53
#